data_AF-A0A7W1L7K2-F1
#
_entry.id   AF-A0A7W1L7K2-F1
#
_cell.length_a   1.000
_cell.length_b   1.000
_cell.length_c   1.000
_cell.angle_alpha   90.00
_cell.angle_beta   90.00
_cell.angle_gamma   90.00
#
_symmetry.space_group_name_H-M   'P 1'
#
loop_
_entity.id
_entity.type
_entity.pdbx_description
1 polymer ?
#
loop_
_entity_poly.entity_id
_entity_poly.type
_entity_poly.pdbx_seq_one_letter_code
_entity_poly.pdbx_strand_id
1 'polypeptide(L)'
;MTQAQHAAAPSPDTSDASGAPQPAHLSTFGDAPWQQLSLLTKGLPLLPGETSVHARDIPSRGLNLLAGDLPLPAAVLKASALEHNSRWMRAFLARHDVALAPHGKTTMSPALFHRQIADGAWGITAASVQQAAVMQAFGIRRVLIANQVVDPVAMRWCFEALCADPGFALYVLVDSLEGVARLDRIACDAASPRPLSLLVELGVPGGRTGCRTIEQALDVARAVAKAAPRLVLVGVEGYEGAVPGHDAASKEQAIRDFVAAMGELAKRCARESLFAADPVLLTAGGSAFFDLVTGLPRTLGDRRAKVLLR
;
A
#
# COMPACT_ATOMS: atom_id res chain seq x y z
N MET A 1 -8.11 -67.75 -27.72
CA MET A 1 -6.95 -67.54 -26.83
C MET A 1 -6.26 -66.27 -27.28
N THR A 2 -6.63 -65.14 -26.71
CA THR A 2 -6.08 -63.83 -27.07
C THR A 2 -6.16 -62.94 -25.84
N GLN A 3 -4.98 -62.47 -25.42
CA GLN A 3 -4.68 -61.80 -24.16
C GLN A 3 -5.38 -60.43 -24.08
N ALA A 4 -6.03 -60.16 -22.95
CA ALA A 4 -6.45 -58.81 -22.57
C ALA A 4 -5.26 -58.11 -21.90
N GLN A 5 -4.65 -57.15 -22.61
CA GLN A 5 -3.68 -56.22 -22.04
C GLN A 5 -4.44 -55.13 -21.27
N HIS A 6 -4.24 -55.08 -19.96
CA HIS A 6 -4.60 -53.93 -19.13
C HIS A 6 -3.63 -52.78 -19.44
N ALA A 7 -4.13 -51.74 -20.10
CA ALA A 7 -3.43 -50.47 -20.22
C ALA A 7 -3.61 -49.68 -18.91
N ALA A 8 -2.51 -49.48 -18.17
CA ALA A 8 -2.46 -48.63 -17.01
C ALA A 8 -2.61 -47.15 -17.42
N ALA A 9 -3.51 -46.42 -16.75
CA ALA A 9 -3.66 -44.98 -16.91
C ALA A 9 -2.41 -44.24 -16.37
N PRO A 10 -1.97 -43.16 -17.03
CA PRO A 10 -0.81 -42.39 -16.55
C PRO A 10 -1.16 -41.62 -15.28
N SER A 11 -0.32 -41.76 -14.27
CA SER A 11 -0.37 -41.00 -13.02
C SER A 11 -0.17 -39.49 -13.30
N PRO A 12 -0.94 -38.59 -12.66
CA PRO A 12 -0.75 -37.16 -12.83
C PRO A 12 0.56 -36.72 -12.18
N ASP A 13 1.38 -36.07 -13.00
CA ASP A 13 2.67 -35.47 -12.69
C ASP A 13 2.50 -34.43 -11.57
N THR A 14 2.94 -34.77 -10.35
CA THR A 14 2.97 -33.87 -9.20
C THR A 14 4.21 -33.00 -9.29
N SER A 15 4.20 -32.01 -10.17
CA SER A 15 5.18 -30.92 -10.19
C SER A 15 4.52 -29.60 -9.79
N ASP A 16 3.88 -29.57 -8.62
CA ASP A 16 3.44 -28.32 -8.00
C ASP A 16 4.49 -27.89 -6.98
N ALA A 17 5.59 -27.33 -7.51
CA ALA A 17 6.61 -26.68 -6.70
C ALA A 17 6.04 -25.34 -6.21
N SER A 18 5.48 -25.40 -5.01
CA SER A 18 5.11 -24.27 -4.16
C SER A 18 6.30 -23.32 -3.95
N GLY A 19 6.52 -22.41 -4.89
CA GLY A 19 7.47 -21.30 -4.78
C GLY A 19 6.79 -20.07 -4.20
N ALA A 20 6.32 -20.12 -2.95
CA ALA A 20 6.00 -18.88 -2.25
C ALA A 20 7.31 -18.06 -2.13
N PRO A 21 7.34 -16.78 -2.54
CA PRO A 21 8.55 -15.97 -2.41
C PRO A 21 8.96 -15.94 -0.93
N GLN A 22 10.17 -16.40 -0.62
CA GLN A 22 10.72 -16.25 0.72
C GLN A 22 10.75 -14.76 1.07
N PRO A 23 10.44 -14.39 2.33
CA PRO A 23 10.53 -12.99 2.76
C PRO A 23 11.94 -12.49 2.43
N ALA A 24 12.03 -11.33 1.77
CA ALA A 24 13.32 -10.76 1.41
C ALA A 24 14.14 -10.60 2.69
N HIS A 25 15.17 -11.44 2.82
CA HIS A 25 16.08 -11.40 3.95
C HIS A 25 16.91 -10.12 3.83
N LEU A 26 17.50 -9.61 4.91
CA LEU A 26 18.35 -8.41 4.83
C LEU A 26 19.49 -8.57 3.81
N SER A 27 19.88 -9.80 3.47
CA SER A 27 20.84 -10.11 2.40
C SER A 27 20.39 -9.70 0.99
N THR A 28 19.10 -9.45 0.76
CA THR A 28 18.55 -9.09 -0.57
C THR A 28 18.93 -7.67 -1.00
N PHE A 29 19.45 -6.84 -0.10
CA PHE A 29 19.78 -5.44 -0.38
C PHE A 29 21.27 -5.18 -0.64
N GLY A 30 22.11 -6.21 -0.72
CA GLY A 30 23.56 -6.07 -0.94
C GLY A 30 24.23 -5.18 0.11
N ASP A 31 25.38 -4.57 -0.19
CA ASP A 31 26.16 -3.80 0.79
C ASP A 31 25.71 -2.34 0.91
N ALA A 32 24.40 -2.11 0.81
CA ALA A 32 23.88 -0.75 0.81
C ALA A 32 24.16 -0.07 2.18
N PRO A 33 24.55 1.22 2.21
CA PRO A 33 25.10 1.86 3.41
C PRO A 33 24.19 1.81 4.65
N TRP A 34 22.88 1.81 4.43
CA TRP A 34 21.85 1.75 5.47
C TRP A 34 21.68 0.35 6.09
N GLN A 35 22.39 -0.66 5.58
CA GLN A 35 22.50 -1.97 6.22
C GLN A 35 23.63 -2.02 7.26
N GLN A 36 24.49 -0.99 7.32
CA GLN A 36 25.44 -0.80 8.40
C GLN A 36 24.74 -0.12 9.58
N LEU A 37 24.58 -0.87 10.65
CA LEU A 37 23.99 -0.39 11.89
C LEU A 37 25.11 0.18 12.75
N SER A 38 25.00 1.46 13.12
CA SER A 38 25.93 2.04 14.08
C SER A 38 25.76 1.36 15.43
N LEU A 39 26.86 0.95 16.07
CA LEU A 39 26.83 0.42 17.44
C LEU A 39 26.51 1.50 18.48
N LEU A 40 26.43 2.77 18.08
CA LEU A 40 25.84 3.85 18.89
C LEU A 40 24.30 3.81 18.90
N THR A 41 23.69 2.91 18.13
CA THR A 41 22.25 2.69 18.12
C THR A 41 21.86 1.91 19.37
N LYS A 42 20.97 2.50 20.17
CA LYS A 42 20.43 1.87 21.38
C LYS A 42 19.83 0.49 21.08
N GLY A 43 20.05 -0.46 21.99
CA GLY A 43 19.54 -1.83 21.88
C GLY A 43 20.48 -2.78 21.13
N LEU A 44 21.61 -2.31 20.60
CA LEU A 44 22.70 -3.13 20.08
C LEU A 44 23.87 -3.15 21.08
N PRO A 45 24.59 -4.28 21.23
CA PRO A 45 25.75 -4.35 22.11
C PRO A 45 26.90 -3.45 21.61
N LEU A 46 27.64 -2.85 22.55
CA LEU A 46 28.90 -2.18 22.25
C LEU A 46 29.98 -3.25 22.08
N LEU A 47 30.52 -3.38 20.88
CA LEU A 47 31.56 -4.35 20.54
C LEU A 47 32.92 -3.62 20.53
N PRO A 48 33.87 -3.95 21.41
CA PRO A 48 35.17 -3.30 21.44
C PRO A 48 35.89 -3.37 20.09
N GLY A 49 36.34 -2.22 19.58
CA GLY A 49 37.06 -2.13 18.31
C GLY A 49 36.16 -2.02 17.07
N GLU A 50 34.83 -2.09 17.22
CA GLU A 50 33.87 -1.92 16.12
C GLU A 50 33.06 -0.63 16.32
N THR A 51 32.73 0.06 15.22
CA THR A 51 31.87 1.26 15.23
C THR A 51 30.53 1.03 14.55
N SER A 52 30.44 0.02 13.69
CA SER A 52 29.23 -0.45 13.03
C SER A 52 29.26 -1.96 12.85
N VAL A 53 28.08 -2.54 12.68
CA VAL A 53 27.90 -3.95 12.31
C VAL A 53 26.96 -4.03 11.12
N HIS A 54 27.25 -4.92 10.17
CA HIS A 54 26.31 -5.19 9.12
C HIS A 54 25.11 -5.95 9.67
N ALA A 55 23.89 -5.51 9.37
CA ALA A 55 22.66 -6.13 9.85
C ALA A 55 22.54 -7.64 9.51
N ARG A 56 23.18 -8.12 8.43
CA ARG A 56 23.19 -9.53 8.04
C ARG A 56 24.09 -10.40 8.92
N ASP A 57 25.05 -9.80 9.62
CA ASP A 57 26.03 -10.50 10.45
C ASP A 57 25.54 -10.67 11.89
N ILE A 58 24.54 -9.87 12.32
CA ILE A 58 23.95 -9.95 13.67
C ILE A 58 23.54 -11.38 14.06
N PRO A 59 22.85 -12.17 13.22
CA PRO A 59 22.49 -13.54 13.56
C PRO A 59 23.70 -14.43 13.92
N SER A 60 24.84 -14.22 13.26
CA SER A 60 26.06 -15.02 13.49
C SER A 60 26.74 -14.71 14.83
N ARG A 61 26.39 -13.58 15.45
CA ARG A 61 26.92 -13.14 16.75
C ARG A 61 26.30 -13.89 17.93
N GLY A 62 25.25 -14.68 17.72
CA GLY A 62 24.64 -15.52 18.77
C GLY A 62 24.02 -14.75 19.94
N LEU A 63 23.67 -13.46 19.74
CA LEU A 63 23.15 -12.59 20.81
C LEU A 63 21.83 -13.12 21.38
N ASN A 64 21.76 -13.26 22.70
CA ASN A 64 20.59 -13.71 23.43
C ASN A 64 20.11 -12.65 24.43
N LEU A 65 18.86 -12.19 24.23
CA LEU A 65 18.23 -11.19 25.08
C LEU A 65 18.11 -11.62 26.55
N LEU A 66 17.79 -12.89 26.80
CA LEU A 66 17.59 -13.43 28.16
C LEU A 66 18.92 -13.73 28.86
N ALA A 67 19.99 -13.97 28.09
CA ALA A 67 21.35 -14.10 28.62
C ALA A 67 21.97 -12.74 28.98
N GLY A 68 21.33 -11.62 28.59
CA GLY A 68 21.83 -10.27 28.84
C GLY A 68 22.80 -9.75 27.77
N ASP A 69 22.86 -10.38 26.59
CA ASP A 69 23.80 -10.00 25.53
C ASP A 69 23.39 -8.71 24.80
N LEU A 70 22.16 -8.21 25.00
CA LEU A 70 21.67 -6.97 24.42
C LEU A 70 21.37 -5.93 25.51
N PRO A 71 21.82 -4.68 25.33
CA PRO A 71 21.54 -3.62 26.29
C PRO A 71 20.05 -3.25 26.29
N LEU A 72 19.52 -3.00 27.49
CA LEU A 72 18.14 -2.57 27.68
C LEU A 72 18.03 -1.05 27.81
N PRO A 73 16.86 -0.47 27.45
CA PRO A 73 15.71 -1.14 26.86
C PRO A 73 15.92 -1.43 25.36
N ALA A 74 15.41 -2.59 24.93
CA ALA A 74 15.45 -3.06 23.55
C ALA A 74 14.03 -3.23 23.00
N ALA A 75 13.84 -2.89 21.72
CA ALA A 75 12.60 -3.17 20.99
C ALA A 75 12.74 -4.53 20.29
N VAL A 76 11.90 -5.49 20.65
CA VAL A 76 12.04 -6.88 20.22
C VAL A 76 10.79 -7.35 19.49
N LEU A 77 10.96 -7.73 18.22
CA LEU A 77 9.92 -8.37 17.42
C LEU A 77 10.05 -9.90 17.52
N LYS A 78 8.96 -10.58 17.89
CA LYS A 78 8.92 -12.05 17.91
C LYS A 78 8.68 -12.56 16.50
N ALA A 79 9.63 -13.31 15.94
CA ALA A 79 9.50 -13.91 14.61
C ALA A 79 8.24 -14.78 14.48
N SER A 80 7.91 -15.56 15.51
CA SER A 80 6.69 -16.40 15.54
C SER A 80 5.40 -15.58 15.49
N ALA A 81 5.36 -14.40 16.11
CA ALA A 81 4.20 -13.50 16.05
C ALA A 81 4.05 -12.85 14.68
N LEU A 82 5.16 -12.40 14.07
CA LEU A 82 5.14 -11.88 12.70
C LEU A 82 4.63 -12.94 11.71
N GLU A 83 5.09 -14.17 11.88
CA GLU A 83 4.72 -15.31 11.04
C GLU A 83 3.26 -15.72 11.24
N HIS A 84 2.76 -15.73 12.47
CA HIS A 84 1.34 -15.90 12.76
C HIS A 84 0.49 -14.81 12.09
N ASN A 85 0.87 -13.54 12.24
CA ASN A 85 0.13 -12.40 11.70
C ASN A 85 0.10 -12.42 10.16
N SER A 86 1.20 -12.78 9.52
CA SER A 86 1.28 -12.97 8.06
C SER A 86 0.25 -14.00 7.58
N ARG A 87 0.26 -15.20 8.17
CA ARG A 87 -0.69 -16.26 7.80
C ARG A 87 -2.13 -15.84 8.00
N TRP A 88 -2.43 -15.17 9.11
CA TRP A 88 -3.78 -14.70 9.41
C TRP A 88 -4.26 -13.69 8.36
N MET A 89 -3.44 -12.67 8.05
CA MET A 89 -3.80 -11.65 7.06
C MET A 89 -3.95 -12.26 5.66
N ARG A 90 -3.06 -13.18 5.25
CA ARG A 90 -3.20 -13.88 3.97
C ARG A 90 -4.53 -14.64 3.86
N ALA A 91 -4.90 -15.37 4.90
CA ALA A 91 -6.17 -16.10 4.94
C ALA A 91 -7.38 -15.15 4.88
N PHE A 92 -7.31 -14.01 5.58
CA PHE A 92 -8.35 -12.99 5.54
C PHE A 92 -8.51 -12.39 4.12
N LEU A 93 -7.43 -11.94 3.49
CA LEU A 93 -7.48 -11.33 2.16
C LEU A 93 -8.03 -12.30 1.10
N ALA A 94 -7.60 -13.56 1.15
CA ALA A 94 -8.09 -14.61 0.25
C ALA A 94 -9.59 -14.88 0.42
N ARG A 95 -10.11 -14.84 1.65
CA ARG A 95 -11.53 -15.08 1.93
C ARG A 95 -12.44 -13.98 1.40
N HIS A 96 -11.97 -12.74 1.35
CA HIS A 96 -12.80 -11.57 1.05
C HIS A 96 -12.59 -10.98 -0.36
N ASP A 97 -11.71 -11.57 -1.18
CA ASP A 97 -11.33 -11.04 -2.49
C ASP A 97 -10.96 -9.53 -2.43
N VAL A 98 -10.05 -9.22 -1.51
CA VAL A 98 -9.52 -7.87 -1.28
C VAL A 98 -8.00 -7.88 -1.29
N ALA A 99 -7.40 -6.76 -1.68
CA ALA A 99 -5.96 -6.54 -1.62
C ALA A 99 -5.59 -5.72 -0.38
N LEU A 100 -4.31 -5.74 0.01
CA LEU A 100 -3.77 -4.96 1.12
C LEU A 100 -2.63 -4.05 0.66
N ALA A 101 -2.64 -2.79 1.07
CA ALA A 101 -1.52 -1.86 0.99
C ALA A 101 -1.23 -1.31 2.40
N PRO A 102 -0.54 -2.07 3.26
CA PRO A 102 -0.41 -1.71 4.67
C PRO A 102 0.31 -0.38 4.85
N HIS A 103 -0.09 0.35 5.89
CA HIS A 103 0.51 1.65 6.17
C HIS A 103 1.93 1.54 6.75
N GLY A 104 2.93 1.97 5.98
CA GLY A 104 4.33 1.91 6.38
C GLY A 104 4.79 3.00 7.34
N LYS A 105 4.00 4.06 7.55
CA LYS A 105 4.39 5.23 8.38
C LYS A 105 4.72 4.88 9.83
N THR A 106 4.16 3.79 10.35
CA THR A 106 4.26 3.39 11.76
C THR A 106 5.56 2.68 12.05
N THR A 107 6.06 1.87 11.10
CA THR A 107 7.29 1.10 11.27
C THR A 107 8.47 1.75 10.58
N MET A 108 8.24 2.40 9.43
CA MET A 108 9.28 2.89 8.52
C MET A 108 10.43 1.88 8.34
N SER A 109 10.08 0.59 8.33
CA SER A 109 11.03 -0.52 8.29
C SER A 109 10.94 -1.21 6.93
N PRO A 110 11.94 -1.03 6.06
CA PRO A 110 11.96 -1.64 4.74
C PRO A 110 11.90 -3.16 4.81
N ALA A 111 12.58 -3.77 5.80
CA ALA A 111 12.53 -5.21 6.01
C ALA A 111 11.09 -5.72 6.25
N LEU A 112 10.28 -4.98 7.01
CA LEU A 112 8.87 -5.33 7.21
C LEU A 112 8.03 -5.08 5.95
N PHE A 113 8.31 -4.01 5.19
CA PHE A 113 7.63 -3.76 3.92
C PHE A 113 7.84 -4.91 2.94
N HIS A 114 9.09 -5.35 2.77
CA HIS A 114 9.41 -6.46 1.88
C HIS A 114 8.82 -7.78 2.33
N ARG A 115 8.78 -8.05 3.63
CA ARG A 115 8.03 -9.19 4.17
C ARG A 115 6.55 -9.11 3.80
N GLN A 116 5.90 -7.97 4.00
CA GLN A 116 4.48 -7.78 3.66
C GLN A 116 4.22 -7.95 2.16
N ILE A 117 5.12 -7.45 1.30
CA ILE A 117 5.03 -7.65 -0.15
C ILE A 117 5.20 -9.13 -0.51
N ALA A 118 6.16 -9.84 0.08
CA ALA A 118 6.33 -11.28 -0.11
C ALA A 118 5.10 -12.08 0.38
N ASP A 119 4.45 -11.60 1.45
CA ASP A 119 3.20 -12.15 1.95
C ASP A 119 2.00 -11.88 1.02
N GLY A 120 2.16 -11.04 -0.01
CA GLY A 120 1.14 -10.77 -1.03
C GLY A 120 0.49 -9.39 -0.96
N ALA A 121 1.05 -8.46 -0.17
CA ALA A 121 0.58 -7.07 -0.20
C ALA A 121 0.73 -6.47 -1.61
N TRP A 122 -0.28 -5.71 -2.04
CA TRP A 122 -0.33 -5.08 -3.35
C TRP A 122 0.69 -3.94 -3.47
N GLY A 123 0.96 -3.22 -2.39
CA GLY A 123 1.90 -2.10 -2.32
C GLY A 123 2.08 -1.66 -0.88
N ILE A 124 2.69 -0.51 -0.63
CA ILE A 124 2.83 0.06 0.71
C ILE A 124 2.21 1.46 0.74
N THR A 125 1.50 1.78 1.83
CA THR A 125 0.90 3.10 2.01
C THR A 125 1.82 4.04 2.79
N ALA A 126 2.15 5.19 2.21
CA ALA A 126 2.88 6.31 2.81
C ALA A 126 1.93 7.44 3.22
N ALA A 127 2.36 8.32 4.13
CA ALA A 127 1.63 9.54 4.49
C ALA A 127 2.27 10.82 3.93
N SER A 128 3.49 10.72 3.37
CA SER A 128 4.22 11.85 2.80
C SER A 128 5.09 11.41 1.62
N VAL A 129 5.48 12.39 0.79
CA VAL A 129 6.44 12.18 -0.29
C VAL A 129 7.81 11.74 0.23
N GLN A 130 8.27 12.27 1.36
CA GLN A 130 9.53 11.82 1.96
C GLN A 130 9.50 10.32 2.29
N GLN A 131 8.39 9.81 2.86
CA GLN A 131 8.25 8.38 3.13
C GLN A 131 8.18 7.56 1.84
N ALA A 132 7.49 8.05 0.81
CA ALA A 132 7.44 7.41 -0.49
C ALA A 132 8.83 7.35 -1.14
N ALA A 133 9.65 8.38 -0.99
CA ALA A 133 11.04 8.40 -1.47
C ALA A 133 11.91 7.36 -0.76
N VAL A 134 11.75 7.21 0.56
CA VAL A 134 12.40 6.14 1.32
C VAL A 134 11.96 4.76 0.80
N MET A 135 10.66 4.55 0.59
CA MET A 135 10.13 3.29 0.06
C MET A 135 10.68 2.98 -1.33
N GLN A 136 10.72 3.98 -2.23
CA GLN A 136 11.29 3.83 -3.57
C GLN A 136 12.78 3.47 -3.52
N ALA A 137 13.57 4.18 -2.70
CA ALA A 137 15.00 3.93 -2.54
C ALA A 137 15.30 2.51 -2.02
N PHE A 138 14.34 1.90 -1.32
CA PHE A 138 14.41 0.52 -0.85
C PHE A 138 13.70 -0.48 -1.77
N GLY A 139 13.42 -0.11 -3.02
CA GLY A 139 12.93 -1.02 -4.05
C GLY A 139 11.44 -1.37 -3.94
N ILE A 140 10.67 -0.62 -3.14
CA ILE A 140 9.20 -0.78 -3.13
C ILE A 140 8.64 -0.18 -4.41
N ARG A 141 8.14 -1.04 -5.29
CA ARG A 141 7.69 -0.65 -6.64
C ARG A 141 6.31 0.00 -6.68
N ARG A 142 5.50 -0.18 -5.64
CA ARG A 142 4.12 0.32 -5.61
C ARG A 142 3.83 1.04 -4.31
N VAL A 143 3.63 2.35 -4.39
CA VAL A 143 3.43 3.22 -3.22
C VAL A 143 2.16 4.05 -3.38
N LEU A 144 1.28 3.97 -2.38
CA LEU A 144 0.11 4.84 -2.25
C LEU A 144 0.42 5.91 -1.20
N ILE A 145 0.51 7.17 -1.61
CA ILE A 145 0.51 8.29 -0.67
C ILE A 145 -0.95 8.55 -0.30
N ALA A 146 -1.33 8.08 0.89
CA ALA A 146 -2.65 8.26 1.50
C ALA A 146 -2.82 9.69 2.06
N ASN A 147 -2.48 10.70 1.26
CA ASN A 147 -2.54 12.11 1.62
C ASN A 147 -2.49 12.97 0.35
N GLN A 148 -2.92 14.23 0.46
CA GLN A 148 -2.68 15.24 -0.57
C GLN A 148 -1.20 15.63 -0.59
N VAL A 149 -0.65 15.83 -1.79
CA VAL A 149 0.68 16.44 -1.98
C VAL A 149 0.45 17.89 -2.36
N VAL A 150 0.93 18.83 -1.55
CA VAL A 150 0.55 20.25 -1.66
C VAL A 150 1.71 21.19 -1.97
N ASP A 151 2.94 20.83 -1.59
CA ASP A 151 4.10 21.68 -1.82
C ASP A 151 4.76 21.39 -3.18
N PRO A 152 5.30 22.42 -3.86
CA PRO A 152 5.85 22.24 -5.21
C PRO A 152 7.06 21.30 -5.29
N VAL A 153 7.86 21.18 -4.23
CA VAL A 153 9.05 20.32 -4.22
C VAL A 153 8.62 18.86 -4.21
N ALA A 154 7.68 18.50 -3.34
CA ALA A 154 7.12 17.17 -3.25
C ALA A 154 6.34 16.78 -4.51
N MET A 155 5.58 17.72 -5.10
CA MET A 155 4.89 17.49 -6.37
C MET A 155 5.88 17.19 -7.51
N ARG A 156 6.97 17.97 -7.65
CA ARG A 156 8.01 17.72 -8.65
C ARG A 156 8.64 16.34 -8.47
N TRP A 157 8.97 16.00 -7.22
CA TRP A 157 9.51 14.68 -6.90
C TRP A 157 8.61 13.54 -7.38
N CYS A 158 7.28 13.65 -7.25
CA CYS A 158 6.36 12.61 -7.73
C CYS A 158 6.56 12.30 -9.22
N PHE A 159 6.75 13.34 -10.05
CA PHE A 159 6.98 13.18 -11.48
C PHE A 159 8.40 12.67 -11.79
N GLU A 160 9.41 13.23 -11.14
CA GLU A 160 10.81 12.79 -11.27
C GLU A 160 10.97 11.31 -10.90
N ALA A 161 10.33 10.87 -9.82
CA ALA A 161 10.36 9.49 -9.35
C ALA A 161 9.73 8.52 -10.36
N LEU A 162 8.63 8.92 -11.01
CA LEU A 162 8.01 8.14 -12.09
C LEU A 162 8.92 8.08 -13.32
N CYS A 163 9.60 9.16 -13.68
CA CYS A 163 10.54 9.18 -14.80
C CYS A 163 11.78 8.31 -14.54
N ALA A 164 12.30 8.34 -13.32
CA ALA A 164 13.54 7.65 -12.95
C ALA A 164 13.40 6.11 -12.95
N ASP A 165 12.21 5.58 -12.64
CA ASP A 165 11.97 4.14 -12.61
C ASP A 165 10.65 3.77 -13.32
N PRO A 166 10.71 3.23 -14.55
CA PRO A 166 9.54 2.74 -15.28
C PRO A 166 8.71 1.69 -14.53
N GLY A 167 9.34 0.93 -13.63
CA GLY A 167 8.70 -0.09 -12.79
C GLY A 167 8.02 0.47 -11.54
N PHE A 168 8.25 1.75 -11.21
CA PHE A 168 7.64 2.41 -10.06
C PHE A 168 6.24 2.91 -10.39
N ALA A 169 5.30 2.66 -9.49
CA ALA A 169 3.91 3.10 -9.54
C ALA A 169 3.58 3.89 -8.28
N LEU A 170 3.21 5.16 -8.47
CA LEU A 170 2.90 6.11 -7.42
C LEU A 170 1.44 6.56 -7.54
N TYR A 171 0.73 6.53 -6.42
CA TYR A 171 -0.67 6.93 -6.30
C TYR A 171 -0.80 8.04 -5.27
N VAL A 172 -1.58 9.08 -5.58
CA VAL A 172 -1.75 10.27 -4.72
C VAL A 172 -3.23 10.63 -4.58
N LEU A 173 -3.63 11.15 -3.42
CA LEU A 173 -5.01 11.60 -3.18
C LEU A 173 -5.22 13.05 -3.64
N VAL A 174 -6.41 13.32 -4.16
CA VAL A 174 -6.90 14.68 -4.44
C VAL A 174 -8.32 14.85 -3.93
N ASP A 175 -8.61 16.03 -3.39
CA ASP A 175 -9.92 16.36 -2.80
C ASP A 175 -10.38 17.79 -3.12
N SER A 176 -9.65 18.51 -3.98
CA SER A 176 -9.93 19.90 -4.32
C SER A 176 -9.50 20.26 -5.74
N LEU A 177 -10.24 21.19 -6.37
CA LEU A 177 -9.92 21.72 -7.70
C LEU A 177 -8.55 22.42 -7.72
N GLU A 178 -8.22 23.16 -6.66
CA GLU A 178 -6.93 23.84 -6.52
C GLU A 178 -5.76 22.84 -6.45
N GLY A 179 -5.93 21.72 -5.74
CA GLY A 179 -4.93 20.65 -5.68
C GLY A 179 -4.65 20.05 -7.05
N VAL A 180 -5.70 19.75 -7.82
CA VAL A 180 -5.58 19.26 -9.20
C VAL A 180 -4.88 20.29 -10.10
N ALA A 181 -5.29 21.57 -10.03
CA ALA A 181 -4.70 22.63 -10.84
C ALA A 181 -3.20 22.87 -10.53
N ARG A 182 -2.76 22.69 -9.28
CA ARG A 182 -1.34 22.76 -8.91
C ARG A 182 -0.54 21.59 -9.45
N LEU A 183 -1.05 20.36 -9.30
CA LEU A 183 -0.42 19.17 -9.86
C LEU A 183 -0.28 19.27 -11.38
N ASP A 184 -1.32 19.75 -12.07
CA ASP A 184 -1.30 19.89 -13.53
C ASP A 184 -0.27 20.92 -14.01
N ARG A 185 -0.17 22.07 -13.34
CA ARG A 185 0.86 23.08 -13.64
C ARG A 185 2.27 22.51 -13.48
N ILE A 186 2.54 21.82 -12.37
CA ILE A 186 3.87 21.22 -12.15
C ILE A 186 4.16 20.09 -13.13
N ALA A 187 3.15 19.32 -13.52
CA ALA A 187 3.30 18.29 -14.54
C ALA A 187 3.74 18.88 -15.90
N CYS A 188 3.18 20.05 -16.28
CA CYS A 188 3.60 20.78 -17.47
C CYS A 188 5.07 21.22 -17.37
N ASP A 189 5.47 21.81 -16.24
CA ASP A 189 6.83 22.30 -16.04
C ASP A 189 7.87 21.16 -16.02
N ALA A 190 7.50 20.01 -15.44
CA ALA A 190 8.37 18.84 -15.34
C ALA A 190 8.54 18.08 -16.67
N ALA A 191 7.69 18.34 -17.68
CA ALA A 191 7.65 17.63 -18.95
C ALA A 191 7.68 16.08 -18.79
N SER A 192 7.05 15.55 -17.74
CA SER A 192 7.04 14.11 -17.46
C SER A 192 6.27 13.36 -18.54
N PRO A 193 6.86 12.35 -19.20
CA PRO A 193 6.16 11.52 -20.16
C PRO A 193 5.18 10.53 -19.49
N ARG A 194 5.23 10.37 -18.16
CA ARG A 194 4.37 9.44 -17.42
C ARG A 194 3.28 10.17 -16.63
N PRO A 195 2.02 9.69 -16.69
CA PRO A 195 0.94 10.28 -15.92
C PRO A 195 1.08 9.99 -14.43
N LEU A 196 0.71 10.96 -13.58
CA LEU A 196 0.53 10.71 -12.15
C LEU A 196 -0.84 10.09 -11.89
N SER A 197 -0.86 8.95 -11.19
CA SER A 197 -2.09 8.24 -10.84
C SER A 197 -2.75 8.86 -9.61
N LEU A 198 -4.00 9.29 -9.76
CA LEU A 198 -4.75 9.99 -8.72
C LEU A 198 -5.98 9.21 -8.27
N LEU A 199 -6.28 9.29 -6.98
CA LEU A 199 -7.56 8.86 -6.42
C LEU A 199 -8.28 10.07 -5.85
N VAL A 200 -9.58 10.17 -6.13
CA VAL A 200 -10.40 11.20 -5.48
C VAL A 200 -10.78 10.75 -4.08
N GLU A 201 -10.47 11.54 -3.05
CA GLU A 201 -10.81 11.25 -1.66
C GLU A 201 -12.21 11.78 -1.34
N LEU A 202 -13.10 10.90 -0.89
CA LEU A 202 -14.36 11.26 -0.27
C LEU A 202 -14.15 11.35 1.25
N GLY A 203 -14.58 12.47 1.83
CA GLY A 203 -14.55 12.71 3.27
C GLY A 203 -15.96 12.84 3.85
N VAL A 204 -16.01 13.16 5.15
CA VAL A 204 -17.26 13.44 5.86
C VAL A 204 -17.25 14.83 6.47
N PRO A 205 -18.40 15.51 6.59
CA PRO A 205 -18.52 16.74 7.36
C PRO A 205 -18.00 16.56 8.79
N GLY A 206 -17.23 17.54 9.28
CA GLY A 206 -16.58 17.47 10.60
C GLY A 206 -15.44 16.45 10.71
N GLY A 207 -15.09 15.76 9.62
CA GLY A 207 -13.95 14.86 9.53
C GLY A 207 -12.64 15.59 9.24
N ARG A 208 -11.74 14.89 8.51
CA ARG A 208 -10.41 15.38 8.14
C ARG A 208 -10.39 15.95 6.72
N THR A 209 -9.68 15.32 5.78
CA THR A 209 -9.57 15.66 4.36
C THR A 209 -10.72 15.08 3.55
N GLY A 210 -10.76 15.30 2.24
CA GLY A 210 -11.74 14.70 1.34
C GLY A 210 -12.93 15.60 0.97
N CYS A 211 -13.49 15.38 -0.21
CA CYS A 211 -14.70 16.08 -0.64
C CYS A 211 -15.87 15.76 0.30
N ARG A 212 -16.70 16.76 0.65
CA ARG A 212 -17.80 16.58 1.63
C ARG A 212 -19.06 15.99 1.01
N THR A 213 -19.17 16.04 -0.31
CA THR A 213 -20.29 15.50 -1.07
C THR A 213 -19.80 14.74 -2.29
N ILE A 214 -20.63 13.82 -2.80
CA ILE A 214 -20.37 13.10 -4.05
C ILE A 214 -20.20 14.09 -5.22
N GLU A 215 -20.98 15.17 -5.26
CA GLU A 215 -20.88 16.14 -6.36
C GLU A 215 -19.57 16.92 -6.33
N GLN A 216 -19.09 17.31 -5.15
CA GLN A 216 -17.75 17.91 -5.02
C GLN A 216 -16.66 16.95 -5.50
N ALA A 217 -16.77 15.67 -5.13
CA ALA A 217 -15.82 14.65 -5.59
C ALA A 217 -15.88 14.43 -7.11
N LEU A 218 -17.08 14.46 -7.71
CA LEU A 218 -17.24 14.38 -9.16
C LEU A 218 -16.61 15.58 -9.87
N ASP A 219 -16.75 16.79 -9.34
CA ASP A 219 -16.11 17.97 -9.93
C ASP A 219 -14.58 17.85 -9.90
N VAL A 220 -14.01 17.33 -8.81
CA VAL A 220 -12.57 17.03 -8.71
C VAL A 220 -12.17 15.94 -9.70
N ALA A 221 -12.93 14.84 -9.80
CA ALA A 221 -12.68 13.75 -10.75
C ALA A 221 -12.71 14.24 -12.21
N ARG A 222 -13.68 15.09 -12.57
CA ARG A 222 -13.77 15.73 -13.88
C ARG A 222 -12.59 16.68 -14.14
N ALA A 223 -12.11 17.40 -13.12
CA ALA A 223 -10.92 18.23 -13.25
C ALA A 223 -9.67 17.39 -13.53
N VAL A 224 -9.52 16.23 -12.88
CA VAL A 224 -8.44 15.28 -13.18
C VAL A 224 -8.54 14.79 -14.63
N ALA A 225 -9.73 14.41 -15.11
CA ALA A 225 -9.93 13.97 -16.49
C ALA A 225 -9.57 15.05 -17.52
N LYS A 226 -9.83 16.33 -17.23
CA LYS A 226 -9.44 17.46 -18.09
C LYS A 226 -7.92 17.69 -18.14
N ALA A 227 -7.18 17.28 -17.12
CA ALA A 227 -5.73 17.38 -17.05
C ALA A 227 -5.00 16.21 -17.74
N ALA A 228 -5.74 15.27 -18.36
CA ALA A 228 -5.16 14.22 -19.17
C ALA A 228 -4.35 14.81 -20.35
N PRO A 229 -3.25 14.15 -20.78
CA PRO A 229 -2.76 12.86 -20.30
C PRO A 229 -1.81 12.94 -19.09
N ARG A 230 -1.60 14.12 -18.48
CA ARG A 230 -0.59 14.30 -17.42
C ARG A 230 -1.03 13.75 -16.06
N LEU A 231 -2.32 13.86 -15.77
CA LEU A 231 -2.95 13.31 -14.58
C LEU A 231 -4.00 12.29 -15.00
N VAL A 232 -4.13 11.20 -14.26
CA VAL A 232 -5.12 10.16 -14.55
C VAL A 232 -5.84 9.72 -13.29
N LEU A 233 -7.17 9.66 -13.36
CA LEU A 233 -7.99 9.13 -12.28
C LEU A 233 -7.98 7.60 -12.33
N VAL A 234 -7.53 6.96 -11.25
CA VAL A 234 -7.42 5.50 -11.17
C VAL A 234 -8.30 4.89 -10.07
N GLY A 235 -8.96 5.71 -9.26
CA GLY A 235 -9.75 5.20 -8.16
C GLY A 235 -10.46 6.25 -7.30
N VAL A 236 -11.14 5.73 -6.29
CA VAL A 236 -11.76 6.49 -5.20
C VAL A 236 -11.15 6.03 -3.89
N GLU A 237 -10.88 6.99 -3.02
CA GLU A 237 -10.38 6.74 -1.67
C GLU A 237 -11.33 7.33 -0.61
N GLY A 238 -11.31 6.74 0.59
CA GLY A 238 -11.89 7.34 1.78
C GLY A 238 -11.21 6.83 3.04
N TYR A 239 -11.49 7.46 4.18
CA TYR A 239 -11.00 7.01 5.48
C TYR A 239 -12.16 6.94 6.49
N GLU A 240 -12.69 5.74 6.67
CA GLU A 240 -13.84 5.44 7.53
C GLU A 240 -13.55 5.70 9.01
N GLY A 241 -12.28 5.65 9.43
CA GLY A 241 -11.88 5.99 10.79
C GLY A 241 -12.14 7.46 11.18
N ALA A 242 -12.37 8.35 10.21
CA ALA A 242 -12.76 9.74 10.46
C ALA A 242 -14.28 9.95 10.55
N VAL A 243 -15.09 8.90 10.36
CA VAL A 243 -16.54 8.98 10.49
C VAL A 243 -16.91 9.17 11.97
N PRO A 244 -17.62 10.26 12.33
CA PRO A 244 -18.03 10.50 13.70
C PRO A 244 -19.12 9.49 14.12
N GLY A 245 -19.20 9.20 15.41
CA GLY A 245 -20.25 8.36 15.99
C GLY A 245 -20.31 8.55 17.49
N HIS A 246 -21.53 8.58 18.04
CA HIS A 246 -21.76 8.82 19.47
C HIS A 246 -21.65 7.53 20.28
N ASP A 247 -22.04 6.41 19.68
CA ASP A 247 -21.92 5.06 20.23
C ASP A 247 -21.48 4.07 19.14
N ALA A 248 -21.26 2.80 19.52
CA ALA A 248 -20.76 1.79 18.60
C ALA A 248 -21.72 1.50 17.42
N ALA A 249 -23.04 1.42 17.69
CA ALA A 249 -24.03 1.06 16.67
C ALA A 249 -24.22 2.19 15.65
N SER A 250 -24.37 3.43 16.11
CA SER A 250 -24.47 4.61 15.24
C SER A 250 -23.20 4.81 14.42
N LYS A 251 -22.01 4.54 15.00
CA LYS A 251 -20.74 4.59 14.28
C LYS A 251 -20.66 3.55 13.18
N GLU A 252 -21.04 2.31 13.47
CA GLU A 252 -21.02 1.24 12.48
C GLU A 252 -21.95 1.55 11.29
N GLN A 253 -23.18 2.01 11.57
CA GLN A 253 -24.12 2.41 10.51
C GLN A 253 -23.58 3.59 9.69
N ALA A 254 -23.03 4.63 10.34
CA ALA A 254 -22.46 5.77 9.62
C ALA A 254 -21.28 5.36 8.72
N ILE A 255 -20.48 4.36 9.14
CA ILE A 255 -19.40 3.80 8.31
C ILE A 255 -19.99 3.02 7.12
N ARG A 256 -21.06 2.23 7.33
CA ARG A 256 -21.74 1.54 6.23
C ARG A 256 -22.27 2.52 5.18
N ASP A 257 -22.88 3.61 5.64
CA ASP A 257 -23.39 4.67 4.77
C ASP A 257 -22.25 5.38 4.00
N PHE A 258 -21.13 5.64 4.68
CA PHE A 258 -19.93 6.21 4.06
C PHE A 258 -19.32 5.28 2.99
N VAL A 259 -19.20 3.98 3.29
CA VAL A 259 -18.72 2.97 2.33
C VAL A 259 -19.67 2.86 1.13
N ALA A 260 -20.98 2.91 1.36
CA ALA A 260 -21.97 2.94 0.29
C ALA A 260 -21.83 4.20 -0.59
N ALA A 261 -21.59 5.36 0.02
CA ALA A 261 -21.35 6.62 -0.70
C ALA A 261 -20.08 6.58 -1.56
N MET A 262 -19.00 5.96 -1.07
CA MET A 262 -17.79 5.72 -1.89
C MET A 262 -18.10 4.84 -3.10
N GLY A 263 -18.89 3.77 -2.91
CA GLY A 263 -19.33 2.90 -4.00
C GLY A 263 -20.19 3.64 -5.03
N GLU A 264 -21.09 4.51 -4.60
CA GLU A 264 -21.92 5.33 -5.51
C GLU A 264 -21.09 6.37 -6.26
N LEU A 265 -20.16 7.05 -5.59
CA LEU A 265 -19.21 7.96 -6.25
C LEU A 265 -18.43 7.23 -7.35
N ALA A 266 -17.90 6.06 -7.06
CA ALA A 266 -17.18 5.26 -8.04
C ALA A 266 -18.06 4.86 -9.25
N LYS A 267 -19.31 4.45 -9.01
CA LYS A 267 -20.26 4.14 -10.09
C LYS A 267 -20.57 5.37 -10.95
N ARG A 268 -20.68 6.55 -10.35
CA ARG A 268 -20.90 7.82 -11.08
C ARG A 268 -19.68 8.19 -11.94
N CYS A 269 -18.47 8.13 -11.37
CA CYS A 269 -17.24 8.34 -12.13
C CYS A 269 -17.10 7.37 -13.31
N ALA A 270 -17.48 6.09 -13.12
CA ALA A 270 -17.47 5.09 -14.18
C ALA A 270 -18.48 5.39 -15.29
N ARG A 271 -19.71 5.81 -14.95
CA ARG A 271 -20.73 6.22 -15.94
C ARG A 271 -20.30 7.41 -16.80
N GLU A 272 -19.52 8.32 -16.22
CA GLU A 272 -18.93 9.46 -16.95
C GLU A 272 -17.60 9.11 -17.65
N SER A 273 -17.18 7.84 -17.63
CA SER A 273 -15.93 7.37 -18.23
C SER A 273 -14.67 8.11 -17.73
N LEU A 274 -14.65 8.51 -16.45
CA LEU A 274 -13.56 9.31 -15.89
C LEU A 274 -12.31 8.50 -15.53
N PHE A 275 -12.41 7.18 -15.39
CA PHE A 275 -11.27 6.34 -15.00
C PHE A 275 -10.39 5.95 -16.18
N ALA A 276 -9.08 6.13 -16.02
CA ALA A 276 -8.07 5.61 -16.94
C ALA A 276 -7.66 4.16 -16.64
N ALA A 277 -7.96 3.65 -15.44
CA ALA A 277 -7.58 2.31 -15.00
C ALA A 277 -8.70 1.28 -15.13
N ASP A 278 -8.31 0.03 -15.39
CA ASP A 278 -9.10 -1.18 -15.16
C ASP A 278 -8.16 -2.28 -14.60
N PRO A 279 -8.36 -2.80 -13.37
CA PRO A 279 -9.45 -2.45 -12.46
C PRO A 279 -9.30 -1.07 -11.81
N VAL A 280 -10.44 -0.43 -11.52
CA VAL A 280 -10.54 0.80 -10.71
C VAL A 280 -10.20 0.49 -9.25
N LEU A 281 -9.39 1.32 -8.60
CA LEU A 281 -9.06 1.14 -7.19
C LEU A 281 -10.15 1.75 -6.31
N LEU A 282 -10.71 0.95 -5.40
CA LEU A 282 -11.53 1.44 -4.29
C LEU A 282 -10.80 1.16 -3.00
N THR A 283 -10.30 2.20 -2.36
CA THR A 283 -9.45 2.03 -1.17
C THR A 283 -10.06 2.76 0.01
N ALA A 284 -10.16 2.07 1.15
CA ALA A 284 -10.50 2.72 2.40
C ALA A 284 -9.41 2.46 3.44
N GLY A 285 -9.60 2.90 4.68
CA GLY A 285 -8.86 2.32 5.78
C GLY A 285 -9.15 0.83 5.93
N GLY A 286 -8.43 0.17 6.82
CA GLY A 286 -8.63 -1.25 7.06
C GLY A 286 -8.15 -1.69 8.43
N SER A 287 -8.24 -0.82 9.45
CA SER A 287 -7.75 -1.14 10.79
C SER A 287 -8.87 -1.57 11.73
N ALA A 288 -9.82 -0.69 12.05
CA ALA A 288 -10.87 -1.00 13.02
C ALA A 288 -12.14 -1.60 12.38
N PHE A 289 -12.38 -1.33 11.08
CA PHE A 289 -13.64 -1.64 10.40
C PHE A 289 -13.42 -2.24 9.00
N PHE A 290 -12.32 -2.99 8.82
CA PHE A 290 -11.93 -3.54 7.52
C PHE A 290 -12.98 -4.50 6.93
N ASP A 291 -13.74 -5.18 7.79
CA ASP A 291 -14.83 -6.06 7.42
C ASP A 291 -15.95 -5.29 6.69
N LEU A 292 -16.29 -4.10 7.14
CA LEU A 292 -17.28 -3.23 6.48
C LEU A 292 -16.79 -2.75 5.11
N VAL A 293 -15.50 -2.43 5.01
CA VAL A 293 -14.86 -2.00 3.76
C VAL A 293 -14.89 -3.10 2.69
N THR A 294 -14.89 -4.37 3.09
CA THR A 294 -15.00 -5.48 2.12
C THR A 294 -16.31 -5.45 1.30
N GLY A 295 -17.33 -4.72 1.77
CA GLY A 295 -18.61 -4.52 1.09
C GLY A 295 -18.59 -3.57 -0.12
N LEU A 296 -17.46 -2.91 -0.42
CA LEU A 296 -17.30 -2.10 -1.64
C LEU A 296 -17.54 -2.96 -2.91
N PRO A 297 -18.07 -2.39 -4.01
CA PRO A 297 -18.36 -3.18 -5.20
C PRO A 297 -17.08 -3.69 -5.89
N ARG A 298 -17.12 -4.91 -6.45
CA ARG A 298 -16.05 -5.47 -7.31
C ARG A 298 -16.23 -5.13 -8.80
N THR A 299 -17.36 -4.54 -9.15
CA THR A 299 -17.70 -4.13 -10.52
C THR A 299 -18.40 -2.77 -10.51
N LEU A 300 -18.09 -1.92 -11.48
CA LEU A 300 -18.65 -0.58 -11.64
C LEU A 300 -19.25 -0.47 -13.05
N GLY A 301 -20.39 -1.13 -13.26
CA GLY A 301 -20.93 -1.34 -14.60
C GLY A 301 -20.12 -2.40 -15.35
N ASP A 302 -19.50 -2.01 -16.45
CA ASP A 302 -18.64 -2.84 -17.31
C ASP A 302 -17.17 -2.94 -16.82
N ARG A 303 -16.77 -2.06 -15.89
CA ARG A 303 -15.40 -2.03 -15.34
C ARG A 303 -15.24 -2.92 -14.11
N ARG A 304 -14.06 -3.51 -13.94
CA ARG A 304 -13.69 -4.20 -12.70
C ARG A 304 -13.24 -3.19 -11.66
N ALA A 305 -13.45 -3.51 -10.40
CA ALA A 305 -12.96 -2.75 -9.26
C ALA A 305 -12.16 -3.66 -8.33
N LYS A 306 -11.04 -3.14 -7.85
CA LYS A 306 -10.19 -3.80 -6.86
C LYS A 306 -10.32 -3.05 -5.54
N VAL A 307 -10.77 -3.76 -4.52
CA VAL A 307 -10.84 -3.22 -3.16
C VAL A 307 -9.48 -3.37 -2.49
N LEU A 308 -8.98 -2.28 -1.94
CA LEU A 308 -7.67 -2.19 -1.31
C LEU A 308 -7.83 -1.70 0.13
N LEU A 309 -7.39 -2.51 1.09
CA LEU A 309 -7.34 -2.18 2.52
C LEU A 309 -5.99 -1.53 2.86
N ARG A 310 -5.96 -0.62 3.84
CA ARG A 310 -4.75 0.10 4.26
C ARG A 310 -4.49 0.05 5.77
#